data_AF-A0A0M0BLN3-F1
#
_entry.id   AF-A0A0M0BLN3-F1
#
_cell.length_a   1.000
_cell.length_b   1.000
_cell.length_c   1.000
_cell.angle_alpha   90.00
_cell.angle_beta   90.00
_cell.angle_gamma   90.00
#
_symmetry.space_group_name_H-M   'P 1'
#
loop_
_entity.id
_entity.type
_entity.pdbx_description
1 polymer ?
#
loop_
_entity_poly.entity_id
_entity_poly.type
_entity_poly.pdbx_seq_one_letter_code
_entity_poly.pdbx_strand_id
1 'polypeptide(L)'
;MPVELSDEKLSDLLATGKDWGRTKTSVPGVFVVKLPGSRTSPSRLAVEINPVDATGNPTKRRGLFLRSAGELELFRGILSEERLLKLFEMVDAVNPKVESKGREAGEGVIEI
;
A
#
# COMPACT_ATOMS: atom_id res chain seq x y z
N MET A 1 -7.43 -8.60 22.09
CA MET A 1 -7.67 -9.73 21.16
C MET A 1 -7.42 -9.21 19.76
N PRO A 2 -6.39 -9.67 19.04
CA PRO A 2 -6.20 -9.30 17.64
C PRO A 2 -7.33 -9.91 16.81
N VAL A 3 -7.82 -9.17 15.82
CA VAL A 3 -9.03 -9.50 15.08
C VAL A 3 -8.60 -10.07 13.71
N GLU A 4 -8.63 -11.39 13.53
CA GLU A 4 -8.28 -12.08 12.25
C GLU A 4 -8.99 -11.48 11.03
N LEU A 5 -8.27 -11.16 9.96
CA LEU A 5 -8.89 -10.67 8.73
C LEU A 5 -9.72 -11.79 8.08
N SER A 6 -11.05 -11.66 8.08
CA SER A 6 -11.97 -12.60 7.44
C SER A 6 -12.68 -11.97 6.26
N ASP A 7 -13.21 -12.79 5.36
CA ASP A 7 -14.05 -12.34 4.24
C ASP A 7 -15.25 -11.52 4.73
N GLU A 8 -15.78 -11.83 5.91
CA GLU A 8 -16.85 -11.09 6.57
C GLU A 8 -16.41 -9.66 6.91
N LYS A 9 -15.22 -9.47 7.50
CA LYS A 9 -14.69 -8.13 7.80
C LYS A 9 -14.41 -7.32 6.56
N LEU A 10 -13.94 -7.94 5.48
CA LEU A 10 -13.74 -7.27 4.21
C LEU A 10 -15.09 -6.86 3.60
N SER A 11 -16.11 -7.72 3.71
CA SER A 11 -17.47 -7.42 3.27
C SER A 11 -18.07 -6.25 4.08
N ASP A 12 -17.89 -6.26 5.40
CA ASP A 12 -18.32 -5.18 6.29
C ASP A 12 -17.60 -3.87 5.99
N LEU A 13 -16.29 -3.92 5.74
CA LEU A 13 -15.50 -2.75 5.35
C LEU A 13 -15.98 -2.19 4.00
N LEU A 14 -16.31 -3.04 3.04
CA LEU A 14 -16.85 -2.61 1.75
C LEU A 14 -18.22 -1.93 1.91
N ALA A 15 -19.08 -2.50 2.75
CA ALA A 15 -20.42 -1.97 3.01
C ALA A 15 -20.38 -0.66 3.79
N THR A 16 -19.69 -0.64 4.93
CA THR A 16 -19.79 0.43 5.94
C THR A 16 -18.58 1.35 6.00
N GLY A 17 -17.45 0.96 5.42
CA GLY A 17 -16.21 1.73 5.46
C GLY A 17 -16.36 3.12 4.82
N LYS A 18 -15.49 4.04 5.22
CA LYS A 18 -15.42 5.38 4.62
C LYS A 18 -14.75 5.30 3.25
N ASP A 19 -15.28 6.05 2.28
CA ASP A 19 -14.62 6.21 0.97
C ASP A 19 -13.22 6.82 1.14
N TRP A 20 -12.25 6.22 0.47
CA TRP A 20 -10.81 6.46 0.63
C TRP A 20 -10.27 6.20 2.05
N GLY A 21 -11.06 5.54 2.90
CA GLY A 21 -10.63 5.08 4.22
C GLY A 21 -9.62 3.96 4.09
N ARG A 22 -8.51 4.08 4.84
CA ARG A 22 -7.44 3.08 4.93
C ARG A 22 -7.60 2.26 6.20
N THR A 23 -7.52 0.95 6.06
CA THR A 23 -7.45 0.00 7.17
C THR A 23 -6.07 -0.65 7.16
N LYS A 24 -5.35 -0.56 8.29
CA LYS A 24 -4.03 -1.18 8.46
C LYS A 24 -4.16 -2.71 8.48
N THR A 25 -3.17 -3.39 7.91
CA THR A 25 -3.04 -4.85 7.98
C THR A 25 -1.84 -5.24 8.84
N SER A 26 -1.46 -6.52 8.83
CA SER A 26 -0.31 -6.98 9.60
C SER A 26 1.01 -6.63 8.96
N VAL A 27 0.98 -6.55 7.64
CA VAL A 27 2.17 -6.34 6.88
C VAL A 27 2.39 -4.83 6.89
N PRO A 28 3.49 -4.36 7.50
CA PRO A 28 3.77 -2.93 7.54
C PRO A 28 3.84 -2.39 6.11
N GLY A 29 3.07 -1.33 5.86
CA GLY A 29 2.96 -0.74 4.53
C GLY A 29 1.93 -1.37 3.61
N VAL A 30 1.12 -2.31 4.08
CA VAL A 30 -0.03 -2.83 3.34
C VAL A 30 -1.31 -2.36 4.01
N PHE A 31 -2.18 -1.75 3.21
CA PHE A 31 -3.46 -1.20 3.66
C PHE A 31 -4.59 -1.68 2.76
N VAL A 32 -5.74 -1.97 3.35
CA VAL A 32 -7.00 -2.16 2.60
C VAL A 32 -7.68 -0.80 2.47
N VAL A 33 -8.09 -0.43 1.26
CA VAL A 33 -8.71 0.86 0.98
C VAL A 33 -10.06 0.66 0.31
N LYS A 34 -11.10 1.30 0.84
CA LYS A 34 -12.39 1.38 0.16
C LYS A 34 -12.38 2.46 -0.90
N LEU A 35 -12.55 2.07 -2.14
CA LEU A 35 -12.73 2.98 -3.27
C LEU A 35 -14.22 3.36 -3.39
N PRO A 36 -14.54 4.65 -3.58
CA PRO A 36 -15.91 5.08 -3.79
C PRO A 36 -16.50 4.44 -5.05
N GLY A 37 -17.80 4.16 -5.00
CA GLY A 37 -18.54 3.85 -6.22
C GLY A 37 -18.70 5.09 -7.10
N SER A 38 -19.01 4.86 -8.37
CA SER A 38 -19.41 5.89 -9.33
C SER A 38 -20.73 5.49 -9.99
N ARG A 39 -21.27 6.37 -10.83
CA ARG A 39 -22.50 6.08 -11.59
C ARG A 39 -22.38 4.83 -12.49
N THR A 40 -21.15 4.45 -12.87
CA THR A 40 -20.88 3.33 -13.79
C THR A 40 -20.17 2.16 -13.12
N SER A 41 -19.87 2.22 -11.82
CA SER A 41 -19.12 1.17 -11.13
C SER A 41 -19.43 1.12 -9.64
N PRO A 42 -19.64 -0.07 -9.04
CA PRO A 42 -19.86 -0.18 -7.61
C PRO A 42 -18.60 0.21 -6.82
N SER A 43 -18.77 0.52 -5.54
CA SER A 43 -17.65 0.61 -4.60
C SER A 43 -16.89 -0.71 -4.56
N ARG A 44 -15.59 -0.64 -4.30
CA ARG A 44 -14.69 -1.81 -4.29
C ARG A 44 -13.60 -1.62 -3.24
N LEU A 45 -13.01 -2.72 -2.81
CA LEU A 45 -11.76 -2.66 -2.06
C LEU A 45 -10.56 -2.71 -3.01
N ALA A 46 -9.47 -2.09 -2.56
CA ALA A 46 -8.16 -2.19 -3.17
C ALA A 46 -7.11 -2.37 -2.07
N VAL A 47 -5.93 -2.83 -2.46
CA VAL A 47 -4.76 -2.90 -1.60
C VAL A 47 -3.84 -1.74 -1.96
N GLU A 48 -3.47 -0.93 -0.97
CA GLU A 48 -2.41 0.07 -1.13
C GLU A 48 -1.11 -0.49 -0.54
N ILE A 49 -0.05 -0.53 -1.34
CA ILE A 49 1.31 -0.78 -0.90
C ILE A 49 2.03 0.56 -0.79
N ASN A 50 2.46 0.90 0.42
CA ASN A 50 3.14 2.14 0.72
C ASN A 50 4.16 1.88 1.84
N PRO A 51 5.46 1.94 1.58
CA PRO A 51 6.47 1.72 2.61
C PRO A 51 6.17 2.62 3.80
N VAL A 52 6.27 2.06 5.00
CA VAL A 52 6.10 2.84 6.23
C VAL A 52 7.46 3.29 6.75
N ASP A 53 7.49 4.46 7.37
CA ASP A 53 8.59 4.80 8.24
C ASP A 53 8.53 3.88 9.47
N ALA A 54 9.49 4.01 10.37
CA ALA A 54 9.45 3.13 11.51
C ALA A 54 8.16 3.39 12.34
N THR A 55 7.55 4.60 12.29
CA THR A 55 6.30 4.93 13.03
C THR A 55 5.07 4.22 12.51
N GLY A 56 5.24 3.33 11.53
CA GLY A 56 4.12 2.68 10.86
C GLY A 56 3.32 3.68 10.01
N ASN A 57 3.86 4.88 9.78
CA ASN A 57 3.22 5.91 8.97
C ASN A 57 3.67 5.79 7.51
N PRO A 58 2.76 5.90 6.53
CA PRO A 58 3.12 5.79 5.12
C PRO A 58 4.12 6.87 4.70
N THR A 59 5.23 6.48 4.06
CA THR A 59 6.28 7.38 3.57
C THR A 59 5.85 8.20 2.37
N LYS A 60 4.84 7.75 1.63
CA LYS A 60 4.30 8.44 0.46
C LYS A 60 2.88 8.92 0.71
N ARG A 61 2.53 10.10 0.17
CA ARG A 61 1.15 10.60 0.17
C ARG A 61 0.18 9.64 -0.55
N ARG A 62 0.66 9.01 -1.64
CA ARG A 62 -0.06 8.00 -2.43
C ARG A 62 0.88 6.82 -2.67
N GLY A 63 0.51 5.65 -2.16
CA GLY A 63 1.19 4.41 -2.47
C GLY A 63 0.74 3.83 -3.81
N LEU A 64 1.20 2.60 -4.06
CA LEU A 64 0.78 1.79 -5.19
C LEU A 64 -0.58 1.14 -4.88
N PHE A 65 -1.61 1.50 -5.63
CA PHE A 65 -2.95 0.90 -5.50
C PHE A 65 -3.10 -0.28 -6.44
N LEU A 66 -3.46 -1.43 -5.89
CA LEU A 66 -3.68 -2.68 -6.61
C LEU A 66 -5.10 -3.16 -6.38
N ARG A 67 -5.82 -3.46 -7.46
CA ARG A 67 -7.23 -3.84 -7.45
C ARG A 67 -7.46 -5.33 -7.61
N SER A 68 -6.41 -6.08 -7.94
CA SER A 68 -6.48 -7.53 -8.14
C SER A 68 -5.12 -8.19 -7.95
N ALA A 69 -5.13 -9.51 -7.71
CA ALA A 69 -3.92 -10.32 -7.71
C ALA A 69 -3.20 -10.32 -9.07
N GLY A 70 -3.95 -10.27 -10.18
CA GLY A 70 -3.36 -10.17 -11.52
C GLY A 70 -2.56 -8.87 -11.70
N GLU A 71 -3.07 -7.76 -11.18
CA GLU A 71 -2.34 -6.48 -11.19
C GLU A 71 -1.05 -6.56 -10.34
N LEU A 72 -1.12 -7.21 -9.17
CA LEU A 72 0.07 -7.46 -8.35
C LEU A 72 1.14 -8.24 -9.12
N GLU A 73 0.79 -9.31 -9.82
CA GLU A 73 1.75 -10.10 -10.59
C GLU A 73 2.40 -9.31 -11.74
N LEU A 74 1.65 -8.44 -12.41
CA LEU A 74 2.20 -7.53 -13.42
C LEU A 74 3.24 -6.59 -12.80
N PHE A 75 2.93 -5.97 -11.67
CA PHE A 75 3.88 -5.12 -10.95
C PHE A 75 5.10 -5.90 -10.46
N ARG A 76 4.92 -7.12 -9.94
CA ARG A 76 6.03 -7.99 -9.52
C ARG A 76 6.98 -8.27 -10.68
N GLY A 77 6.46 -8.56 -11.86
CA GLY A 77 7.28 -8.74 -13.07
C GLY A 77 8.13 -7.52 -13.39
N ILE A 78 7.53 -6.33 -13.42
CA ILE A 78 8.23 -5.06 -13.69
C ILE A 78 9.28 -4.76 -12.60
N LEU A 79 8.92 -4.93 -11.33
CA LEU A 79 9.80 -4.64 -10.20
C LEU A 79 10.97 -5.64 -10.07
N SER A 80 10.86 -6.83 -10.66
CA SER A 80 11.93 -7.83 -10.72
C SER A 80 12.90 -7.67 -11.89
N GLU A 81 12.65 -6.71 -12.80
CA GLU A 81 13.48 -6.51 -13.99
C GLU A 81 14.83 -5.85 -13.65
N GLU A 82 15.94 -6.50 -14.02
CA GLU A 82 17.29 -6.00 -13.75
C GLU A 82 17.56 -4.64 -14.41
N ARG A 83 17.00 -4.41 -15.61
CA ARG A 83 17.15 -3.13 -16.32
C ARG A 83 16.51 -1.98 -15.55
N LEU A 84 15.46 -2.24 -14.75
CA LEU A 84 14.84 -1.22 -13.91
C LEU A 84 15.78 -0.80 -12.78
N LEU A 85 16.44 -1.75 -12.13
CA LEU A 85 17.42 -1.45 -11.08
C LEU A 85 18.57 -0.60 -11.62
N LYS A 86 19.14 -1.01 -12.76
CA LYS A 86 20.21 -0.26 -13.43
C LYS A 86 19.78 1.17 -13.79
N LEU A 87 18.52 1.36 -14.21
CA LEU A 87 17.99 2.69 -14.48
C LEU A 87 17.95 3.54 -13.21
N PHE A 88 17.52 2.99 -12.07
CA PHE A 88 17.53 3.72 -10.80
C PHE A 88 18.95 4.11 -10.37
N GLU A 89 19.95 3.23 -10.52
CA GLU A 89 21.34 3.56 -10.23
C GLU A 89 21.85 4.74 -11.08
N MET A 90 21.52 4.75 -12.37
CA MET A 90 21.88 5.86 -13.27
C MET A 90 21.18 7.16 -12.88
N VAL A 91 19.91 7.10 -12.48
CA VAL A 91 19.15 8.25 -12.01
C VAL A 91 19.74 8.81 -10.72
N ASP A 92 20.06 7.94 -9.76
CA ASP A 92 20.66 8.33 -8.48
C ASP A 92 22.06 8.92 -8.64
N ALA A 93 22.83 8.47 -9.64
CA ALA A 93 24.15 9.00 -9.95
C ALA A 93 24.12 10.44 -10.50
N VAL A 94 23.05 10.82 -11.21
CA VAL A 94 22.91 12.15 -11.84
C VAL A 94 22.15 13.12 -10.93
N ASN A 95 21.28 12.62 -10.06
CA ASN A 95 20.49 13.47 -9.17
C ASN A 95 21.36 14.14 -8.09
N PRO A 96 21.06 15.40 -7.74
CA PRO A 96 21.73 16.07 -6.63
C PRO A 96 21.45 15.32 -5.32
N LYS A 97 22.49 15.06 -4.52
CA LYS A 97 22.35 14.39 -3.23
C LYS A 97 21.64 15.32 -2.23
N VAL A 98 20.47 14.92 -1.78
CA VAL A 98 19.73 15.59 -0.70
C VAL A 98 19.98 14.80 0.59
N GLU A 99 20.52 15.43 1.64
CA GLU A 99 20.70 14.79 2.94
C GLU A 99 19.34 14.45 3.57
N SER A 100 19.01 13.16 3.73
CA SER A 100 17.73 12.71 4.31
C SER A 100 17.86 12.51 5.83
N LYS A 101 17.04 13.25 6.60
CA LYS A 101 16.87 13.02 8.05
C LYS A 101 15.81 11.93 8.26
N GLY A 102 16.21 10.72 8.67
CA GLY A 102 15.30 9.61 9.02
C GLY A 102 14.52 9.84 10.33
N ARG A 103 13.34 9.24 10.47
CA ARG A 103 12.61 9.13 11.76
C ARG A 103 11.84 7.81 11.94
N GLU A 104 11.97 7.29 13.17
CA GLU A 104 11.58 6.01 13.80
C GLU A 104 10.17 6.00 14.43
N ALA A 105 9.36 4.94 14.34
CA ALA A 105 9.05 3.73 15.19
C ALA A 105 7.71 3.83 15.94
N GLY A 106 6.67 3.00 15.67
CA GLY A 106 5.31 3.22 16.22
C GLY A 106 4.21 2.21 15.83
N GLU A 107 3.82 1.40 16.81
CA GLU A 107 3.08 0.12 16.70
C GLU A 107 1.55 0.23 16.56
N GLY A 108 0.96 -0.82 15.97
CA GLY A 108 -0.49 -1.06 15.86
C GLY A 108 -0.84 -1.87 14.61
N VAL A 109 -0.55 -3.17 14.64
CA VAL A 109 -0.52 -4.07 13.47
C VAL A 109 -1.42 -5.28 13.73
N ILE A 110 -2.30 -5.64 12.78
CA ILE A 110 -3.27 -6.76 12.87
C ILE A 110 -2.80 -7.90 11.98
N GLU A 111 -2.33 -9.03 12.54
CA GLU A 111 -1.80 -10.23 11.85
C GLU A 111 -2.62 -10.78 10.65
N ILE A 112 -1.90 -11.23 9.60
CA ILE A 112 -2.37 -11.99 8.42
C ILE A 112 -1.53 -13.26 8.31
#